data_AF-A0A3D4F5X3-F1
#
_entry.id   AF-A0A3D4F5X3-F1
#
_cell.length_a   1.000
_cell.length_b   1.000
_cell.length_c   1.000
_cell.angle_alpha   90.00
_cell.angle_beta   90.00
_cell.angle_gamma   90.00
#
_symmetry.space_group_name_H-M   'P 1'
#
loop_
_entity.id
_entity.type
_entity.pdbx_description
1 polymer ?
#
loop_
_entity_poly.entity_id
_entity_poly.type
_entity_poly.pdbx_seq_one_letter_code
_entity_poly.pdbx_strand_id
1 'polypeptide(L)'
;MALAAVCLSGKALGAITISIDYSLDSNGFFSDGDGAAKKAALEAARDVLEGIMSDSIAAITPGGANTWNATGYHPGTGASGTLATDLSVAADTLIIYAGGRALSGSNLAQGGAGGWSGSGTVGFVDNL
;
A
#
# COMPACT_ATOMS: atom_id res chain seq x y z
N MET A 1 -22.87 -39.24 5.32
CA MET A 1 -21.82 -38.21 5.28
C MET A 1 -22.12 -37.31 4.10
N ALA A 2 -22.55 -36.07 4.36
CA ALA A 2 -22.77 -35.09 3.30
C ALA A 2 -21.43 -34.50 2.89
N LEU A 3 -21.07 -34.64 1.62
CA LEU A 3 -19.87 -34.06 1.04
C LEU A 3 -20.17 -32.58 0.77
N ALA A 4 -19.67 -31.69 1.61
CA ALA A 4 -19.73 -30.26 1.35
C ALA A 4 -18.70 -29.92 0.26
N ALA A 5 -19.18 -29.63 -0.96
CA ALA A 5 -18.36 -29.03 -1.98
C ALA A 5 -18.04 -27.59 -1.57
N VAL A 6 -16.82 -27.37 -1.08
CA VAL A 6 -16.27 -26.02 -0.94
C VAL A 6 -16.02 -25.51 -2.36
N CYS A 7 -16.88 -24.61 -2.83
CA CYS A 7 -16.59 -23.83 -4.02
C CYS A 7 -15.41 -22.90 -3.70
N LEU A 8 -14.19 -23.34 -4.00
CA LEU A 8 -13.05 -22.45 -4.09
C LEU A 8 -13.29 -21.58 -5.35
N SER A 9 -13.87 -20.40 -5.17
CA SER A 9 -13.86 -19.38 -6.21
C SER A 9 -12.40 -19.01 -6.44
N GLY A 10 -11.77 -19.62 -7.45
CA GLY A 10 -10.46 -19.21 -7.91
C GLY A 10 -10.57 -17.76 -8.37
N LYS A 11 -10.06 -16.83 -7.55
CA LYS A 11 -9.86 -15.45 -8.01
C LYS A 11 -9.02 -15.54 -9.28
N ALA A 12 -9.47 -14.90 -10.36
CA ALA A 12 -8.58 -14.60 -11.47
C ALA A 12 -7.36 -13.90 -10.84
N LEU A 13 -6.16 -14.41 -11.12
CA LEU A 13 -4.93 -13.74 -10.68
C LEU A 13 -4.97 -12.35 -11.31
N GLY A 14 -5.27 -11.35 -10.49
CA GLY A 14 -4.97 -9.96 -10.83
C GLY A 14 -3.53 -9.86 -11.25
N ALA A 15 -3.25 -9.06 -12.26
CA ALA A 15 -1.87 -8.80 -12.64
C ALA A 15 -1.12 -8.12 -11.50
N ILE A 16 -1.83 -7.31 -10.69
CA ILE A 16 -1.28 -6.53 -9.58
C ILE A 16 -1.36 -7.27 -8.24
N THR A 17 -0.27 -7.18 -7.47
CA THR A 17 -0.18 -7.53 -6.05
C THR A 17 -0.21 -6.26 -5.19
N ILE A 18 -1.06 -6.21 -4.17
CA ILE A 18 -1.14 -5.12 -3.21
C ILE A 18 -0.57 -5.60 -1.86
N SER A 19 0.62 -5.10 -1.52
CA SER A 19 1.26 -5.35 -0.22
C SER A 19 0.83 -4.29 0.79
N ILE A 20 0.19 -4.72 1.88
CA ILE A 20 -0.18 -3.82 2.98
C ILE A 20 0.91 -3.83 4.03
N ASP A 21 1.56 -2.68 4.21
CA ASP A 21 2.61 -2.47 5.18
C ASP A 21 2.05 -1.73 6.41
N TYR A 22 2.10 -2.37 7.57
CA TYR A 22 1.60 -1.81 8.83
C TYR A 22 2.71 -1.18 9.70
N SER A 23 3.93 -1.00 9.18
CA SER A 23 5.07 -0.45 9.93
C SER A 23 4.84 0.99 10.40
N LEU A 24 3.94 1.72 9.74
CA LEU A 24 3.58 3.10 10.10
C LEU A 24 2.31 3.20 10.97
N ASP A 25 1.79 2.08 11.48
CA ASP A 25 0.67 2.04 12.44
C ASP A 25 1.12 2.41 13.87
N SER A 26 1.64 3.63 14.02
CA SER A 26 2.27 4.09 15.27
C SER A 26 1.33 4.17 16.47
N ASN A 27 0.00 4.14 16.25
CA ASN A 27 -1.01 4.23 17.31
C ASN A 27 -1.73 2.90 17.56
N GLY A 28 -1.27 1.80 16.95
CA GLY A 28 -1.85 0.47 17.12
C GLY A 28 -3.28 0.34 16.62
N PHE A 29 -3.69 1.12 15.61
CA PHE A 29 -5.05 1.08 15.08
C PHE A 29 -5.43 -0.31 14.56
N PHE A 30 -4.46 -1.01 13.95
CA PHE A 30 -4.57 -2.35 13.39
C PHE A 30 -3.95 -3.44 14.29
N SER A 31 -3.19 -3.11 15.33
CA SER A 31 -2.63 -4.09 16.28
C SER A 31 -3.47 -4.29 17.54
N ASP A 32 -4.22 -3.27 17.97
CA ASP A 32 -4.84 -3.25 19.30
C ASP A 32 -6.37 -3.40 19.24
N GLY A 33 -6.96 -3.94 20.30
CA GLY A 33 -8.42 -4.15 20.41
C GLY A 33 -8.97 -4.94 19.22
N ASP A 34 -9.92 -4.35 18.49
CA ASP A 34 -10.50 -4.93 17.27
C ASP A 34 -9.56 -4.86 16.04
N GLY A 35 -8.26 -4.62 16.24
CA GLY A 35 -7.25 -4.49 15.19
C GLY A 35 -7.26 -5.62 14.16
N ALA A 36 -7.42 -6.87 14.61
CA ALA A 36 -7.52 -8.03 13.74
C ALA A 36 -8.71 -7.96 12.78
N ALA A 37 -9.88 -7.52 13.25
CA ALA A 37 -11.07 -7.35 12.41
C ALA A 37 -10.89 -6.21 11.38
N LYS A 38 -10.22 -5.13 11.78
CA LYS A 38 -9.89 -4.01 10.88
C LYS A 38 -8.89 -4.43 9.80
N LYS A 39 -7.86 -5.20 10.16
CA LYS A 39 -6.91 -5.80 9.20
C LYS A 39 -7.64 -6.69 8.20
N ALA A 40 -8.49 -7.60 8.69
CA ALA A 40 -9.28 -8.48 7.83
C ALA A 40 -10.19 -7.70 6.86
N ALA A 41 -10.80 -6.60 7.31
CA ALA A 41 -11.61 -5.75 6.44
C ALA A 41 -10.77 -5.05 5.35
N LEU A 42 -9.59 -4.53 5.70
CA LEU A 42 -8.69 -3.89 4.74
C LEU A 42 -8.12 -4.91 3.72
N GLU A 43 -7.76 -6.10 4.18
CA GLU A 43 -7.31 -7.21 3.34
C GLU A 43 -8.42 -7.74 2.43
N ALA A 44 -9.68 -7.73 2.88
CA ALA A 44 -10.81 -8.05 2.01
C ALA A 44 -10.99 -7.00 0.90
N ALA A 45 -10.74 -5.72 1.18
CA ALA A 45 -10.77 -4.67 0.16
C ALA A 45 -9.62 -4.83 -0.85
N ARG A 46 -8.41 -5.14 -0.36
CA ARG A 46 -7.25 -5.51 -1.20
C ARG A 46 -7.61 -6.61 -2.20
N ASP A 47 -8.16 -7.70 -1.69
CA ASP A 47 -8.55 -8.88 -2.45
C ASP A 47 -9.57 -8.57 -3.58
N VAL A 48 -10.46 -7.61 -3.36
CA VAL A 48 -11.42 -7.15 -4.38
C VAL A 48 -10.69 -6.36 -5.46
N LEU A 49 -9.78 -5.46 -5.07
CA LEU A 49 -9.03 -4.62 -6.00
C LEU A 49 -8.07 -5.45 -6.86
N GLU A 50 -7.33 -6.38 -6.26
CA GLU A 50 -6.49 -7.32 -7.01
C GLU A 50 -7.32 -8.12 -8.02
N GLY A 51 -8.55 -8.52 -7.67
CA GLY A 51 -9.44 -9.26 -8.58
C GLY A 51 -9.91 -8.48 -9.82
N ILE A 52 -9.74 -7.15 -9.86
CA ILE A 52 -10.20 -6.30 -10.97
C ILE A 52 -9.06 -5.55 -11.68
N MET A 53 -7.88 -5.45 -11.06
CA MET A 53 -6.73 -4.75 -11.65
C MET A 53 -5.99 -5.65 -12.63
N SER A 54 -5.90 -5.20 -13.87
CA SER A 54 -5.23 -5.91 -14.97
C SER A 54 -4.07 -5.12 -15.59
N ASP A 55 -3.67 -4.03 -14.95
CA ASP A 55 -2.52 -3.23 -15.37
C ASP A 55 -1.21 -4.02 -15.22
N SER A 56 -0.18 -3.60 -15.95
CA SER A 56 1.19 -4.04 -15.71
C SER A 56 2.05 -2.83 -15.36
N ILE A 57 2.81 -2.95 -14.28
CA ILE A 57 3.60 -1.86 -13.70
C ILE A 57 5.06 -2.31 -13.62
N ALA A 58 5.97 -1.49 -14.12
CA ALA A 58 7.39 -1.78 -14.04
C ALA A 58 7.88 -1.79 -12.58
N ALA A 59 8.91 -2.59 -12.30
CA ALA A 59 9.60 -2.54 -11.01
C ALA A 59 10.34 -1.20 -10.84
N ILE A 60 10.43 -0.74 -9.59
CA ILE A 60 11.30 0.37 -9.20
C ILE A 60 12.45 -0.21 -8.38
N THR A 61 13.68 -0.14 -8.91
CA THR A 61 14.87 -0.66 -8.23
C THR A 61 15.94 0.44 -8.16
N PRO A 62 15.96 1.25 -7.09
CA PRO A 62 17.03 2.22 -6.88
C PRO A 62 18.38 1.52 -6.66
N GLY A 63 19.47 2.24 -6.93
CA GLY A 63 20.84 1.72 -6.85
C GLY A 63 21.83 2.51 -7.68
N GLY A 64 23.11 2.45 -7.31
CA GLY A 64 24.15 3.26 -7.95
C GLY A 64 23.87 4.75 -7.81
N ALA A 65 23.71 5.47 -8.92
CA ALA A 65 23.33 6.88 -8.93
C ALA A 65 21.80 7.11 -8.89
N ASN A 66 21.00 6.06 -8.98
CA ASN A 66 19.54 6.13 -9.00
C ASN A 66 18.99 6.08 -7.57
N THR A 67 18.17 7.07 -7.20
CA THR A 67 17.55 7.21 -5.89
C THR A 67 16.09 7.62 -6.06
N TRP A 68 15.22 7.14 -5.18
CA TRP A 68 13.87 7.68 -5.08
C TRP A 68 13.28 7.46 -3.68
N ASN A 69 12.34 8.32 -3.31
CA ASN A 69 11.65 8.28 -2.03
C ASN A 69 10.15 8.34 -2.27
N ALA A 70 9.41 7.46 -1.60
CA ALA A 70 7.97 7.58 -1.49
C ALA A 70 7.65 8.67 -0.46
N THR A 71 6.81 9.64 -0.82
CA THR A 71 6.42 10.75 0.05
C THR A 71 4.89 10.83 0.18
N GLY A 72 4.43 11.35 1.29
CA GLY A 72 3.00 11.49 1.55
C GLY A 72 2.72 11.86 2.99
N TYR A 73 1.52 11.55 3.46
CA TYR A 73 1.12 11.76 4.84
C TYR A 73 1.29 10.47 5.64
N HIS A 74 2.06 10.53 6.72
CA HIS A 74 2.25 9.40 7.60
C HIS A 74 0.89 8.99 8.21
N PRO A 75 0.44 7.72 8.08
CA PRO A 75 -0.92 7.34 8.46
C PRO A 75 -1.18 7.50 9.97
N GLY A 76 -0.21 7.15 10.81
CA GLY A 76 -0.30 7.31 12.26
C GLY A 76 -0.15 8.75 12.82
N THR A 77 0.47 9.70 12.11
CA THR A 77 0.73 11.04 12.68
C THR A 77 0.13 12.19 11.87
N GLY A 78 -0.12 11.97 10.58
CA GLY A 78 -0.59 12.99 9.65
C GLY A 78 0.48 13.96 9.18
N ALA A 79 1.72 13.79 9.61
CA ALA A 79 2.84 14.58 9.13
C ALA A 79 3.11 14.28 7.65
N SER A 80 3.31 15.32 6.85
CA SER A 80 3.77 15.19 5.47
C SER A 80 5.29 14.95 5.44
N GLY A 81 5.77 14.04 4.60
CA GLY A 81 7.20 13.82 4.41
C GLY A 81 7.52 12.52 3.67
N THR A 82 8.77 12.06 3.82
CA THR A 82 9.22 10.77 3.31
C THR A 82 8.62 9.63 4.15
N LEU A 83 7.98 8.68 3.47
CA LEU A 83 7.46 7.45 4.06
C LEU A 83 8.47 6.31 3.94
N ALA A 84 9.19 6.25 2.82
CA ALA A 84 10.23 5.27 2.58
C ALA A 84 11.33 5.85 1.68
N THR A 85 12.58 5.53 2.02
CA THR A 85 13.78 5.98 1.31
C THR A 85 14.35 4.83 0.49
N ASP A 86 14.71 5.10 -0.76
CA ASP A 86 15.27 4.13 -1.71
C ASP A 86 14.48 2.81 -1.73
N LEU A 87 13.15 2.94 -1.76
CA LEU A 87 12.22 1.82 -1.65
C LEU A 87 12.30 0.93 -2.90
N SER A 88 12.68 -0.33 -2.76
CA SER A 88 12.55 -1.26 -3.90
C SER A 88 11.09 -1.74 -4.00
N VAL A 89 10.51 -1.64 -5.19
CA VAL A 89 9.15 -2.09 -5.50
C VAL A 89 9.24 -3.10 -6.63
N ALA A 90 8.73 -4.31 -6.41
CA ALA A 90 8.68 -5.34 -7.44
C ALA A 90 7.73 -4.93 -8.56
N ALA A 91 7.89 -5.54 -9.74
CA ALA A 91 6.93 -5.36 -10.83
C ALA A 91 5.52 -5.73 -10.36
N ASP A 92 4.54 -5.05 -10.94
CA ASP A 92 3.12 -5.28 -10.69
C ASP A 92 2.74 -5.22 -9.19
N THR A 93 3.47 -4.43 -8.39
CA THR A 93 3.27 -4.34 -6.94
C THR A 93 2.90 -2.93 -6.51
N LEU A 94 1.85 -2.82 -5.69
CA LEU A 94 1.49 -1.60 -4.95
C LEU A 94 1.77 -1.80 -3.47
N ILE A 95 2.51 -0.88 -2.84
CA ILE A 95 2.75 -0.90 -1.39
C ILE A 95 1.86 0.14 -0.72
N ILE A 96 1.02 -0.29 0.21
CA ILE A 96 0.10 0.56 0.96
C ILE A 96 0.54 0.63 2.41
N TYR A 97 1.02 1.79 2.86
CA TYR A 97 1.32 2.03 4.26
C TYR A 97 0.02 2.31 5.04
N ALA A 98 -0.36 1.38 5.91
CA ALA A 98 -1.57 1.43 6.71
C ALA A 98 -1.26 1.85 8.16
N GLY A 99 -2.16 2.64 8.72
CA GLY A 99 -2.17 3.05 10.12
C GLY A 99 -3.44 3.85 10.42
N GLY A 100 -3.60 4.29 11.67
CA GLY A 100 -4.74 5.12 12.05
C GLY A 100 -4.38 6.23 13.01
N ARG A 101 -5.09 7.36 12.91
CA ARG A 101 -5.02 8.47 13.84
C ARG A 101 -6.38 9.15 13.97
N ALA A 102 -6.60 9.85 15.06
CA ALA A 102 -7.74 10.76 15.16
C ALA A 102 -7.55 11.93 14.19
N LEU A 103 -8.62 12.27 13.46
CA LEU A 103 -8.66 13.49 12.66
C LEU A 103 -9.07 14.66 13.56
N SER A 104 -8.39 15.80 13.42
CA SER A 104 -8.70 17.00 14.20
C SER A 104 -9.88 17.78 13.63
N GLY A 105 -10.55 18.53 14.51
CA GLY A 105 -11.68 19.40 14.13
C GLY A 105 -12.94 18.63 13.75
N SER A 106 -13.67 19.13 12.76
CA SER A 106 -14.91 18.54 12.24
C SER A 106 -14.71 17.69 10.99
N ASN A 107 -13.49 17.18 10.78
CA ASN A 107 -13.14 16.39 9.61
C ASN A 107 -13.56 14.92 9.81
N LEU A 108 -14.46 14.42 8.96
CA LEU A 108 -14.86 13.01 8.94
C LEU A 108 -13.92 12.14 8.08
N ALA A 109 -13.18 12.77 7.16
CA ALA A 109 -12.20 12.13 6.30
C ALA A 109 -11.14 13.15 5.88
N GLN A 110 -9.97 12.65 5.51
CA GLN A 110 -8.91 13.44 4.90
C GLN A 110 -8.36 12.67 3.70
N GLY A 111 -8.26 13.34 2.55
CA GLY A 111 -7.67 12.80 1.33
C GLY A 111 -6.66 13.79 0.75
N GLY A 112 -5.80 13.28 -0.13
CA GLY A 112 -4.78 14.06 -0.81
C GLY A 112 -3.87 13.14 -1.62
N ALA A 113 -3.20 13.70 -2.61
CA ALA A 113 -2.19 12.94 -3.34
C ALA A 113 -0.98 12.65 -2.43
N GLY A 114 -0.35 11.49 -2.64
CA GLY A 114 1.03 11.29 -2.24
C GLY A 114 1.97 11.99 -3.21
N GLY A 115 3.24 11.62 -3.17
CA GLY A 115 4.21 12.07 -4.15
C GLY A 115 5.47 11.24 -4.10
N TRP A 116 6.45 11.64 -4.90
CA TRP A 116 7.77 11.04 -4.91
C TRP A 116 8.82 12.12 -5.11
N SER A 117 10.06 11.81 -4.71
CA SER A 117 11.24 12.54 -5.15
C SER A 117 12.25 11.53 -5.66
N GLY A 118 13.03 11.86 -6.67
CA GLY A 118 14.01 10.94 -7.22
C GLY A 118 15.04 11.63 -8.09
N SER A 119 16.19 10.97 -8.26
CA SER A 119 17.27 11.44 -9.12
C SER A 119 18.05 10.25 -9.66
N GLY A 120 18.68 10.40 -10.82
CA GLY A 120 19.45 9.33 -11.43
C GLY A 120 19.63 9.49 -12.92
N THR A 121 19.80 8.36 -13.60
CA THR A 121 19.82 8.29 -15.06
C THR A 121 18.46 8.68 -15.65
N VAL A 122 18.44 9.21 -16.88
CA VAL A 122 17.20 9.59 -17.58
C VAL A 122 16.21 8.44 -17.65
N GLY A 123 16.66 7.24 -18.05
CA GLY A 123 15.78 6.07 -18.13
C GLY A 123 15.25 5.57 -16.77
N PHE A 124 15.92 5.91 -15.67
CA PHE A 124 15.37 5.62 -14.34
C PHE A 124 14.29 6.63 -13.96
N VAL A 125 14.56 7.93 -14.15
CA VAL A 125 13.61 9.00 -13.82
C VAL A 125 12.36 8.95 -14.71
N ASP A 126 12.50 8.58 -15.99
CA ASP A 126 11.37 8.38 -16.91
C ASP A 126 10.47 7.19 -16.52
N ASN A 127 10.95 6.33 -15.62
CA ASN A 127 10.25 5.14 -15.12
C ASN A 127 9.75 5.31 -13.66
N LEU A 128 9.81 6.53 -13.10
CA LEU A 128 9.18 6.91 -11.81
C LEU A 128 7.82 7.56 -12.04
#